data_AF-A0A329RLY2-F1
#
_entry.id   AF-A0A329RLY2-F1
#
_cell.length_a   1.000
_cell.length_b   1.000
_cell.length_c   1.000
_cell.angle_alpha   90.00
_cell.angle_beta   90.00
_cell.angle_gamma   90.00
#
_symmetry.space_group_name_H-M   'P 1'
#
loop_
_entity.id
_entity.type
_entity.pdbx_description
1 polymer ?
#
loop_
_entity_poly.entity_id
_entity_poly.type
_entity_poly.pdbx_seq_one_letter_code
_entity_poly.pdbx_strand_id
1 'polypeptide(L)'
;MRKCLKRPARNSLVTSTVYADPNSQISEDSVECLGSVGPAKNPVRARYWLSWFNGYEVHVPATGQCAILDLYASATNHSRTQIELSREVIRDANRREKVINDLMITNLMDDVKLGSVNPEKEFCRLNPDAETTSNPNVALAQYCTHLLHELVRPVYAPTPNTYWTGPNKLRAGFRPSTYVTQYW
;
A
#
# COMPACT_ATOMS: atom_id res chain seq x y z
N MET A 1 -4.72 -22.50 3.53
CA MET A 1 -6.08 -23.08 3.38
C MET A 1 -6.97 -22.61 4.52
N ARG A 2 -8.01 -21.82 4.24
CA ARG A 2 -9.21 -21.75 5.10
C ARG A 2 -10.44 -21.58 4.21
N LYS A 3 -11.31 -22.59 4.23
CA LYS A 3 -12.68 -22.54 3.74
C LYS A 3 -13.55 -22.01 4.88
N CYS A 4 -14.52 -21.16 4.57
CA CYS A 4 -15.78 -21.09 5.30
C CYS A 4 -16.92 -20.96 4.29
N LEU A 5 -17.70 -22.03 4.17
CA LEU A 5 -18.98 -22.06 3.47
C LEU A 5 -20.09 -21.65 4.46
N LYS A 6 -20.94 -20.73 4.03
CA LYS A 6 -22.38 -20.72 4.38
C LYS A 6 -23.15 -20.12 3.20
N ARG A 7 -24.14 -20.87 2.69
CA ARG A 7 -25.20 -20.47 1.75
C ARG A 7 -26.53 -20.93 2.37
N PRO A 8 -27.70 -20.44 1.92
CA PRO A 8 -28.06 -19.10 1.47
C PRO A 8 -29.35 -18.59 2.16
N ALA A 9 -29.65 -17.29 2.09
CA ALA A 9 -31.04 -16.82 2.15
C ALA A 9 -31.40 -16.27 0.77
N ARG A 10 -32.34 -16.96 0.11
CA ARG A 10 -32.96 -16.56 -1.15
C ARG A 10 -33.93 -15.42 -0.81
N ASN A 11 -33.82 -14.26 -1.46
CA ASN A 11 -34.96 -13.38 -1.67
C ASN A 11 -34.73 -12.43 -2.86
N SER A 12 -35.64 -12.56 -3.83
CA SER A 12 -36.15 -11.61 -4.82
C SER A 12 -35.20 -10.58 -5.43
N LEU A 13 -34.93 -10.74 -6.74
CA LEU A 13 -34.60 -9.63 -7.63
C LEU A 13 -35.72 -8.57 -7.54
N VAL A 14 -35.40 -7.39 -7.02
CA VAL A 14 -36.16 -6.17 -7.29
C VAL A 14 -35.17 -5.19 -7.91
N THR A 15 -35.18 -5.11 -9.23
CA THR A 15 -34.49 -4.04 -9.96
C THR A 15 -35.31 -2.76 -9.77
N SER A 16 -34.97 -1.95 -8.77
CA SER A 16 -35.46 -0.58 -8.67
C SER A 16 -34.45 0.33 -9.35
N THR A 17 -34.73 0.75 -10.57
CA THR A 17 -34.07 1.88 -11.22
C THR A 17 -34.47 3.14 -10.47
N VAL A 18 -33.59 3.64 -9.61
CA VAL A 18 -33.75 4.96 -8.97
C VAL A 18 -33.14 5.99 -9.92
N TYR A 19 -33.98 6.82 -10.52
CA TYR A 19 -33.54 8.03 -11.21
C TYR A 19 -33.03 9.02 -10.14
N ALA A 20 -31.83 9.58 -10.35
CA ALA A 20 -31.26 10.58 -9.45
C ALA A 20 -32.02 11.91 -9.59
N ASP A 21 -32.56 12.40 -8.47
CA ASP A 21 -33.12 13.74 -8.34
C ASP A 21 -31.97 14.77 -8.28
N PRO A 22 -31.90 15.76 -9.19
CA PRO A 22 -30.77 16.70 -9.26
C PRO A 22 -30.69 17.69 -8.08
N ASN A 23 -31.63 17.66 -7.11
CA ASN A 23 -31.65 18.60 -5.99
C ASN A 23 -31.38 18.00 -4.59
N SER A 24 -30.98 16.73 -4.47
CA SER A 24 -30.62 16.19 -3.14
C SER A 24 -29.22 16.66 -2.72
N GLN A 25 -29.13 17.52 -1.71
CA GLN A 25 -27.87 17.82 -1.03
C GLN A 25 -27.37 16.57 -0.29
N ILE A 26 -26.27 15.98 -0.75
CA ILE A 26 -25.63 14.84 -0.10
C ILE A 26 -24.90 15.38 1.14
N SER A 27 -25.36 14.99 2.32
CA SER A 27 -24.64 15.19 3.58
C SER A 27 -23.35 14.36 3.54
N GLU A 28 -22.20 14.99 3.80
CA GLU A 28 -20.88 14.33 3.81
C GLU A 28 -20.74 13.25 4.90
N ASP A 29 -21.68 13.17 5.83
CA ASP A 29 -21.66 12.23 6.97
C ASP A 29 -22.16 10.81 6.63
N SER A 30 -22.52 10.55 5.36
CA SER A 30 -23.02 9.24 4.90
C SER A 30 -22.09 8.51 3.93
N VAL A 31 -20.80 8.86 3.86
CA VAL A 31 -19.84 8.10 3.05
C VAL A 31 -19.45 6.83 3.81
N GLU A 32 -20.31 5.81 3.74
CA GLU A 32 -19.94 4.46 4.12
C GLU A 32 -18.86 3.99 3.13
N CYS A 33 -17.65 3.75 3.62
CA CYS A 33 -16.59 3.13 2.83
C CYS A 33 -17.07 1.74 2.41
N LEU A 34 -17.68 1.66 1.22
CA LEU A 34 -17.93 0.41 0.54
C LEU A 34 -16.59 -0.30 0.42
N GLY A 35 -16.38 -1.31 1.28
CA GLY A 35 -15.19 -2.12 1.24
C GLY A 35 -14.97 -2.54 -0.20
N SER A 36 -13.78 -2.25 -0.74
CA SER A 36 -13.48 -2.61 -2.11
C SER A 36 -13.55 -4.12 -2.22
N VAL A 37 -14.62 -4.61 -2.85
CA VAL A 37 -14.68 -6.00 -3.28
C VAL A 37 -13.57 -6.11 -4.31
N GLY A 38 -12.48 -6.80 -3.95
CA GLY A 38 -11.39 -7.06 -4.88
C GLY A 38 -11.98 -7.56 -6.19
N PRO A 39 -11.49 -7.09 -7.35
CA PRO A 39 -12.12 -7.34 -8.63
C PRO A 39 -12.40 -8.84 -8.76
N ALA A 40 -13.64 -9.18 -9.14
CA ALA A 40 -14.00 -10.56 -9.45
C ALA A 40 -12.91 -11.11 -10.38
N LYS A 41 -12.23 -12.19 -9.96
CA LYS A 41 -11.05 -12.75 -10.63
C LYS A 41 -11.36 -13.07 -12.09
N ASN A 42 -11.25 -12.08 -12.95
CA ASN A 42 -11.37 -12.23 -14.38
C ASN A 42 -10.00 -11.91 -14.97
N PRO A 43 -9.06 -12.88 -14.93
CA PRO A 43 -7.70 -12.67 -15.42
C PRO A 43 -7.66 -12.26 -16.90
N VAL A 44 -8.71 -12.54 -17.66
CA VAL A 44 -8.85 -12.11 -19.06
C VAL A 44 -8.89 -10.58 -19.17
N ARG A 45 -9.54 -9.88 -18.22
CA ARG A 45 -9.61 -8.40 -18.24
C ARG A 45 -8.29 -7.75 -17.88
N ALA A 46 -7.57 -8.27 -16.88
CA ALA A 46 -6.27 -7.74 -16.48
C ALA A 46 -5.22 -7.92 -17.59
N ARG A 47 -5.13 -9.12 -18.19
CA ARG A 47 -4.21 -9.38 -19.31
C ARG A 47 -4.53 -8.53 -20.54
N TYR A 48 -5.82 -8.35 -20.85
CA TYR A 48 -6.24 -7.47 -21.93
C TYR A 48 -5.81 -6.01 -21.70
N TRP A 49 -6.03 -5.48 -20.50
CA TRP A 49 -5.63 -4.12 -20.15
C TRP A 49 -4.10 -3.95 -20.16
N LEU A 50 -3.35 -4.89 -19.57
CA LEU A 50 -1.88 -4.86 -19.56
C LEU A 50 -1.29 -4.91 -20.98
N SER A 51 -1.93 -5.60 -21.92
CA SER A 51 -1.47 -5.69 -23.31
C SER A 51 -1.38 -4.33 -24.01
N TRP A 52 -2.19 -3.34 -23.60
CA TRP A 52 -2.14 -1.98 -24.14
C TRP A 52 -0.84 -1.25 -23.80
N PHE A 53 -0.15 -1.67 -22.74
CA PHE A 53 1.12 -1.12 -22.28
C PHE A 53 2.31 -2.03 -22.57
N ASN A 54 2.10 -3.07 -23.39
CA ASN A 54 3.06 -4.17 -23.58
C ASN A 54 3.52 -4.79 -22.25
N GLY A 55 2.64 -4.75 -21.24
CA GLY A 55 2.87 -5.30 -19.91
C GLY A 55 2.26 -6.68 -19.77
N TYR A 56 2.71 -7.41 -18.76
CA TYR A 56 2.14 -8.70 -18.39
C TYR A 56 2.36 -8.95 -16.90
N GLU A 57 1.67 -9.94 -16.36
CA GLU A 57 1.70 -10.25 -14.93
C GLU A 57 3.05 -10.85 -14.52
N VAL A 58 3.65 -10.29 -13.46
CA VAL A 58 4.92 -10.73 -12.89
C VAL A 58 4.66 -11.30 -11.50
N HIS A 59 5.07 -12.54 -11.27
CA HIS A 59 5.00 -13.18 -9.97
C HIS A 59 6.16 -12.74 -9.08
N VAL A 60 5.84 -12.29 -7.88
CA VAL A 60 6.79 -11.76 -6.91
C VAL A 60 6.88 -12.66 -5.67
N PRO A 61 8.09 -12.90 -5.11
CA PRO A 61 8.24 -13.68 -3.89
C PRO A 61 7.45 -13.09 -2.70
N ALA A 62 6.79 -13.97 -1.94
CA ALA A 62 6.04 -13.60 -0.74
C ALA A 62 6.93 -13.46 0.52
N THR A 63 8.03 -12.69 0.42
CA THR A 63 8.98 -12.48 1.53
C THR A 63 8.55 -11.38 2.52
N GLY A 64 7.35 -10.83 2.35
CA GLY A 64 6.84 -9.69 3.12
C GLY A 64 7.30 -8.32 2.60
N GLN A 65 8.13 -8.30 1.56
CA GLN A 65 8.55 -7.10 0.82
C GLN A 65 8.03 -7.10 -0.63
N CYS A 66 6.96 -7.87 -0.90
CA CYS A 66 6.40 -8.01 -2.24
C CYS A 66 6.03 -6.66 -2.86
N ALA A 67 5.47 -5.72 -2.09
CA ALA A 67 5.11 -4.39 -2.61
C ALA A 67 6.30 -3.62 -3.21
N ILE A 68 7.50 -3.72 -2.62
CA ILE A 68 8.72 -3.08 -3.14
C ILE A 68 9.21 -3.78 -4.41
N LEU A 69 9.13 -5.11 -4.43
CA LEU A 69 9.50 -5.90 -5.60
C LEU A 69 8.49 -5.74 -6.75
N ASP A 70 7.20 -5.59 -6.45
CA ASP A 70 6.13 -5.25 -7.40
C ASP A 70 6.38 -3.85 -7.99
N LEU A 71 6.74 -2.88 -7.15
CA LEU A 71 7.14 -1.55 -7.59
C LEU A 71 8.39 -1.61 -8.48
N TYR A 72 9.40 -2.40 -8.10
CA TYR A 72 10.58 -2.61 -8.93
C TYR A 72 10.20 -3.17 -10.31
N ALA A 73 9.42 -4.25 -10.37
CA ALA A 73 9.04 -4.86 -11.65
C ALA A 73 8.20 -3.92 -12.53
N SER A 74 7.30 -3.15 -11.90
CA SER A 74 6.50 -2.15 -12.60
C SER A 74 7.39 -1.02 -13.16
N ALA A 75 8.31 -0.50 -12.35
CA ALA A 75 9.18 0.61 -12.73
C ALA A 75 10.25 0.27 -13.76
N THR A 76 10.65 -1.00 -13.87
CA THR A 76 11.63 -1.46 -14.86
C THR A 76 10.99 -2.08 -16.10
N ASN A 77 9.65 -2.15 -16.14
CA ASN A 77 8.92 -2.98 -17.10
C ASN A 77 9.57 -4.36 -17.24
N HIS A 78 9.72 -5.04 -16.09
CA HIS A 78 10.45 -6.30 -15.99
C HIS A 78 10.00 -7.26 -17.08
N SER A 79 10.93 -8.02 -17.66
CA SER A 79 10.71 -8.80 -18.90
C SER A 79 10.47 -10.30 -18.67
N ARG A 80 10.48 -10.77 -17.41
CA ARG A 80 10.07 -12.12 -17.03
C ARG A 80 8.79 -12.18 -16.23
N THR A 81 8.05 -13.29 -16.37
CA THR A 81 6.84 -13.61 -15.59
C THR A 81 7.09 -13.88 -14.11
N GLN A 82 8.36 -13.89 -13.68
CA GLN A 82 8.75 -14.07 -12.30
C GLN A 82 9.97 -13.20 -11.96
N ILE A 83 9.97 -12.60 -10.77
CA ILE A 83 11.16 -11.96 -10.21
C ILE A 83 12.05 -13.01 -9.55
N GLU A 84 13.28 -13.11 -10.03
CA GLU A 84 14.36 -13.81 -9.35
C GLU A 84 15.16 -12.78 -8.53
N LEU A 85 15.43 -13.10 -7.26
CA LEU A 85 16.20 -12.22 -6.37
C LEU A 85 17.70 -12.33 -6.67
N SER A 86 18.12 -11.88 -7.85
CA SER A 86 19.53 -11.72 -8.18
C SER A 86 20.16 -10.59 -7.37
N ARG A 87 21.50 -10.52 -7.35
CA ARG A 87 22.23 -9.45 -6.64
C ARG A 87 21.84 -8.06 -7.17
N GLU A 88 21.63 -7.94 -8.47
CA GLU A 88 21.25 -6.70 -9.15
C GLU A 88 19.83 -6.29 -8.77
N VAL A 89 18.88 -7.23 -8.81
CA VAL A 89 17.48 -6.99 -8.40
C VAL A 89 17.41 -6.55 -6.95
N ILE A 90 18.10 -7.25 -6.05
CA ILE A 90 18.15 -6.92 -4.62
C ILE A 90 18.73 -5.51 -4.41
N ARG A 91 19.85 -5.19 -5.07
CA ARG A 91 20.50 -3.89 -4.94
C ARG A 91 19.58 -2.75 -5.39
N ASP A 92 18.95 -2.91 -6.55
CA ASP A 92 18.12 -1.86 -7.15
C ASP A 92 16.79 -1.69 -6.39
N ALA A 93 16.18 -2.79 -5.94
CA ALA A 93 14.99 -2.74 -5.09
C ALA A 93 15.28 -2.09 -3.73
N ASN A 94 16.39 -2.46 -3.06
CA ASN A 94 16.85 -1.80 -1.83
C ASN A 94 17.08 -0.29 -2.04
N ARG A 95 17.68 0.11 -3.17
CA ARG A 95 17.89 1.53 -3.48
C ARG A 95 16.56 2.29 -3.56
N ARG A 96 15.57 1.71 -4.23
CA ARG A 96 14.23 2.32 -4.36
C ARG A 96 13.52 2.40 -3.01
N GLU A 97 13.53 1.32 -2.24
CA GLU A 97 12.97 1.31 -0.89
C GLU A 97 13.62 2.35 0.02
N LYS A 98 14.95 2.49 -0.04
CA LYS A 98 15.68 3.50 0.71
C LYS A 98 15.20 4.92 0.38
N VAL A 99 15.04 5.23 -0.91
CA VAL A 99 14.53 6.55 -1.35
C VAL A 99 13.11 6.79 -0.83
N ILE A 100 12.24 5.78 -0.87
CA ILE A 100 10.86 5.90 -0.38
C ILE A 100 10.86 6.15 1.13
N ASN A 101 11.59 5.37 1.91
CA ASN A 101 11.67 5.53 3.36
C ASN A 101 12.30 6.87 3.74
N ASP A 102 13.32 7.33 3.01
CA ASP A 102 13.92 8.65 3.20
C ASP A 102 12.92 9.79 2.95
N LEU A 103 12.11 9.69 1.88
CA LEU A 103 11.03 10.63 1.59
C LEU A 103 9.94 10.60 2.68
N MET A 104 9.61 9.42 3.22
CA MET A 104 8.66 9.31 4.33
C MET A 104 9.18 10.03 5.57
N ILE A 105 10.43 9.77 5.96
CA ILE A 105 11.05 10.37 7.14
C ILE A 105 11.14 11.90 6.97
N THR A 106 11.61 12.36 5.81
CA THR A 106 11.76 13.78 5.50
C THR A 106 10.43 14.52 5.58
N ASN A 107 9.36 13.95 5.04
CA ASN A 107 8.04 14.59 5.02
C ASN A 107 7.19 14.29 6.26
N LEU A 108 7.65 13.43 7.18
CA LEU A 108 6.82 12.89 8.25
C LEU A 108 6.16 13.98 9.10
N MET A 109 6.92 15.01 9.47
CA MET A 109 6.41 16.11 10.29
C MET A 109 5.26 16.86 9.62
N ASP A 110 5.40 17.13 8.32
CA ASP A 110 4.38 17.85 7.55
C ASP A 110 3.17 16.96 7.28
N ASP A 111 3.40 15.68 6.99
CA ASP A 111 2.34 14.70 6.80
C ASP A 111 1.49 14.50 8.07
N VAL A 112 2.10 14.60 9.25
CA VAL A 112 1.38 14.57 10.53
C VAL A 112 0.59 15.85 10.76
N LYS A 113 1.18 17.02 10.49
CA LYS A 113 0.48 18.32 10.60
C LYS A 113 -0.72 18.41 9.66
N LEU A 114 -0.60 17.84 8.46
CA LEU A 114 -1.66 17.78 7.46
C LEU A 114 -2.69 16.66 7.73
N GLY A 115 -2.51 15.87 8.79
CA GLY A 115 -3.39 14.75 9.12
C GLY A 115 -3.34 13.58 8.12
N SER A 116 -2.36 13.58 7.21
CA SER A 116 -2.16 12.49 6.24
C SER A 116 -1.61 11.23 6.90
N VAL A 117 -0.86 11.39 7.98
CA VAL A 117 -0.32 10.29 8.79
C VAL A 117 -0.73 10.50 10.24
N ASN A 118 -1.29 9.47 10.86
CA ASN A 118 -1.49 9.41 12.30
C ASN A 118 -0.46 8.43 12.89
N PRO A 119 0.60 8.92 13.57
CA PRO A 119 1.68 8.07 14.06
C PRO A 119 1.25 7.04 15.09
N GLU A 120 0.27 7.37 15.94
CA GLU A 120 -0.27 6.44 16.94
C GLU A 120 -0.97 5.26 16.26
N LYS A 121 -1.84 5.54 15.29
CA LYS A 121 -2.53 4.51 14.52
C LYS A 121 -1.55 3.63 13.75
N GLU A 122 -0.54 4.23 13.10
CA GLU A 122 0.49 3.46 12.39
C GLU A 122 1.32 2.61 13.34
N PHE A 123 1.74 3.17 14.49
CA PHE A 123 2.50 2.43 15.48
C PHE A 123 1.70 1.24 16.05
N CYS A 124 0.43 1.44 16.39
CA CYS A 124 -0.46 0.37 16.87
C CYS A 124 -0.70 -0.71 15.81
N ARG A 125 -0.83 -0.32 14.54
CA ARG A 125 -0.95 -1.27 13.41
C ARG A 125 0.30 -2.14 13.27
N LEU A 126 1.48 -1.53 13.43
CA LEU A 126 2.76 -2.22 13.35
C LEU A 126 2.98 -3.13 14.57
N ASN A 127 2.61 -2.65 15.76
CA ASN A 127 2.84 -3.31 17.04
C ASN A 127 1.52 -3.48 17.82
N PRO A 128 0.65 -4.44 17.44
CA PRO A 128 -0.67 -4.60 18.07
C PRO A 128 -0.62 -4.91 19.56
N ASP A 129 0.46 -5.55 20.02
CA ASP A 129 0.64 -5.96 21.42
C ASP A 129 1.40 -4.90 22.26
N ALA A 130 1.83 -3.79 21.65
CA ALA A 130 2.53 -2.74 22.37
C ALA A 130 1.58 -1.85 23.16
N GLU A 131 2.03 -1.36 24.32
CA GLU A 131 1.27 -0.40 25.11
C GLU A 131 1.08 0.89 24.32
N THR A 132 -0.17 1.31 24.18
CA THR A 132 -0.53 2.56 23.50
C THR A 132 -0.15 3.74 24.38
N THR A 133 0.59 4.68 23.81
CA THR A 133 0.89 5.94 24.48
C THR A 133 -0.11 7.01 24.06
N SER A 134 -0.66 7.75 25.03
CA SER A 134 -1.50 8.92 24.76
C SER A 134 -0.68 10.14 24.33
N ASN A 135 0.66 10.07 24.37
CA ASN A 135 1.53 11.19 24.02
C ASN A 135 1.87 11.18 22.52
N PRO A 136 1.39 12.16 21.74
CA PRO A 136 1.58 12.18 20.28
C PRO A 136 3.05 12.29 19.87
N ASN A 137 3.89 12.95 20.66
CA ASN A 137 5.31 13.07 20.37
C ASN A 137 6.05 11.74 20.56
N VAL A 138 5.62 10.93 21.53
CA VAL A 138 6.17 9.59 21.76
C VAL A 138 5.76 8.65 20.63
N ALA A 139 4.49 8.66 20.23
CA ALA A 139 4.00 7.88 19.10
C ALA A 139 4.74 8.25 17.79
N LEU A 140 4.97 9.55 17.57
CA LEU A 140 5.75 10.04 16.44
C LEU A 140 7.20 9.55 16.46
N ALA A 141 7.87 9.65 17.61
CA ALA A 141 9.25 9.18 17.77
C ALA A 141 9.34 7.66 17.51
N GLN A 142 8.44 6.88 18.09
CA GLN A 142 8.37 5.42 17.90
C GLN A 142 8.15 5.05 16.43
N TYR A 143 7.22 5.73 15.76
CA TYR A 143 6.98 5.50 14.33
C TYR A 143 8.19 5.90 13.48
N CYS A 144 8.85 7.01 13.77
CA CYS A 144 10.08 7.42 13.11
C CYS A 144 11.21 6.39 13.30
N THR A 145 11.38 5.86 14.51
CA THR A 145 12.34 4.77 14.79
C THR A 145 12.03 3.52 13.96
N HIS A 146 10.77 3.15 13.79
CA HIS A 146 10.40 2.05 12.90
C HIS A 146 10.80 2.34 11.44
N LEU A 147 10.51 3.53 10.91
CA LEU A 147 10.90 3.89 9.54
C LEU A 147 12.41 3.87 9.33
N LEU A 148 13.19 4.30 10.33
CA LEU A 148 14.66 4.21 10.31
C LEU A 148 15.15 2.76 10.30
N HIS A 149 14.46 1.86 11.00
CA HIS A 149 14.77 0.43 10.95
C HIS A 149 14.46 -0.17 9.57
N GLU A 150 13.34 0.21 8.96
CA GLU A 150 12.99 -0.23 7.60
C GLU A 150 13.93 0.35 6.53
N LEU A 151 14.57 1.50 6.78
CA LEU A 151 15.57 2.10 5.88
C LEU A 151 16.78 1.19 5.64
N VAL A 152 17.14 0.35 6.61
CA VAL A 152 18.33 -0.53 6.56
C VAL A 152 17.98 -2.00 6.35
N ARG A 153 16.70 -2.37 6.38
CA ARG A 153 16.26 -3.74 6.13
C ARG A 153 16.43 -4.07 4.64
N PRO A 154 17.04 -5.21 4.29
CA PRO A 154 17.11 -5.60 2.89
C PRO A 154 15.81 -6.27 2.41
N VAL A 155 15.46 -6.09 1.13
CA VAL A 155 14.23 -6.62 0.52
C VAL A 155 14.07 -8.15 0.55
N TYR A 156 15.18 -8.88 0.72
CA TYR A 156 15.13 -10.35 0.85
C TYR A 156 14.84 -10.80 2.29
N ALA A 157 14.95 -9.91 3.28
CA ALA A 157 14.72 -10.28 4.66
C ALA A 157 13.22 -10.52 4.90
N PRO A 158 12.86 -11.64 5.55
CA PRO A 158 11.47 -11.90 5.91
C PRO A 158 10.98 -10.81 6.86
N THR A 159 9.75 -10.36 6.62
CA THR A 159 9.14 -9.27 7.39
C THR A 159 7.77 -9.71 7.92
N PRO A 160 7.43 -9.47 9.20
CA PRO A 160 6.11 -9.78 9.75
C PRO A 160 4.98 -9.14 8.92
N ASN A 161 3.81 -9.77 8.92
CA ASN A 161 2.66 -9.27 8.17
C ASN A 161 2.17 -7.89 8.62
N THR A 162 2.31 -7.56 9.91
CA THR A 162 2.00 -6.24 10.45
C THR A 162 2.90 -5.15 9.85
N TYR A 163 4.11 -5.51 9.45
CA TYR A 163 5.12 -4.59 8.90
C TYR A 163 5.05 -4.51 7.36
N TRP A 164 4.10 -5.19 6.73
CA TRP A 164 3.90 -5.08 5.29
C TRP A 164 3.62 -3.63 4.90
N THR A 165 4.09 -3.28 3.70
CA THR A 165 3.99 -1.93 3.14
C THR A 165 2.53 -1.47 3.10
N GLY A 166 2.21 -0.45 3.89
CA GLY A 166 0.90 0.19 3.91
C GLY A 166 0.77 1.37 2.93
N PRO A 167 -0.44 1.95 2.79
CA PRO A 167 -0.70 3.06 1.86
C PRO A 167 0.22 4.27 2.04
N ASN A 168 0.61 4.57 3.28
CA ASN A 168 1.46 5.71 3.59
C ASN A 168 2.87 5.62 2.98
N LYS A 169 3.42 4.41 2.86
CA LYS A 169 4.71 4.17 2.24
C LYS A 169 4.65 4.32 0.72
N LEU A 170 3.55 3.91 0.10
CA LEU A 170 3.36 4.11 -1.35
C LEU A 170 3.11 5.58 -1.71
N ARG A 171 2.38 6.35 -0.88
CA ARG A 171 2.15 7.78 -1.10
C ARG A 171 3.45 8.59 -1.18
N ALA A 172 4.42 8.28 -0.32
CA ALA A 172 5.69 9.00 -0.27
C ALA A 172 6.48 8.92 -1.59
N GLY A 173 6.37 7.81 -2.33
CA GLY A 173 7.03 7.65 -3.64
C GLY A 173 6.51 8.59 -4.74
N PHE A 174 5.32 9.19 -4.56
CA PHE A 174 4.70 10.09 -5.54
C PHE A 174 4.78 11.57 -5.15
N ARG A 175 5.22 11.89 -3.93
CA ARG A 175 5.35 13.29 -3.48
C ARG A 175 6.79 13.75 -3.72
N PRO A 176 7.03 14.81 -4.51
CA PRO A 176 8.34 15.44 -4.55
C PRO A 176 8.69 15.92 -3.13
N SER A 177 9.90 15.64 -2.67
CA SER A 177 10.41 16.32 -1.47
C SER A 177 10.43 17.81 -1.74
N THR A 178 9.95 18.61 -0.79
CA THR A 178 10.06 20.07 -0.85
C THR A 178 11.52 20.55 -0.86
N TYR A 179 12.47 19.64 -0.61
CA TYR A 179 13.92 19.91 -0.55
C TYR A 179 14.74 19.19 -1.63
N VAL A 180 14.13 18.39 -2.51
CA VAL A 180 14.88 17.65 -3.55
C VAL A 180 14.23 17.87 -4.91
N THR A 181 14.72 18.87 -5.64
CA THR A 181 14.54 18.96 -7.08
C THR A 181 15.37 17.88 -7.78
N GLN A 182 14.72 17.14 -8.68
CA GLN A 182 15.28 16.27 -9.73
C GLN A 182 15.89 14.93 -9.31
N TYR A 183 15.11 13.85 -9.45
CA TYR A 183 15.56 12.58 -10.04
C TYR A 183 14.35 11.86 -10.68
N TRP A 184 14.02 12.27 -11.91
CA TRP A 184 13.30 11.45 -12.88
C TRP A 184 13.99 11.61 -14.22
#